data_AF-A0A7X6CDH4-F1
#
_entry.id   AF-A0A7X6CDH4-F1
#
_cell.length_a   1.000
_cell.length_b   1.000
_cell.length_c   1.000
_cell.angle_alpha   90.00
_cell.angle_beta   90.00
_cell.angle_gamma   90.00
#
_symmetry.space_group_name_H-M   'P 1'
#
loop_
_entity.id
_entity.type
_entity.pdbx_description
1 polymer ?
#
loop_
_entity_poly.entity_id
_entity_poly.type
_entity_poly.pdbx_seq_one_letter_code
_entity_poly.pdbx_strand_id
1 'polypeptide(L)'
;MNVVLNSELEELIQSQLDTGKYENVEAVLREALRLLSERNNRRLVASRVKNLFEKTQAILGVQEITEEEIAAEIEAYRRGE
;
A
#
# COMPACT_ATOMS: atom_id res chain seq x y z
N MET A 1 -20.00 6.71 20.58
CA MET A 1 -20.14 5.26 20.32
C MET A 1 -19.51 4.55 21.49
N ASN A 2 -20.23 3.64 22.17
CA ASN A 2 -19.66 2.86 23.26
C ASN A 2 -19.18 1.52 22.70
N VAL A 3 -17.93 1.18 22.95
CA VAL A 3 -17.31 -0.08 22.52
C VAL A 3 -17.06 -0.91 23.77
N VAL A 4 -17.55 -2.15 23.77
CA VAL A 4 -17.28 -3.12 24.83
C VAL A 4 -16.08 -3.95 24.38
N LEU A 5 -15.04 -3.98 25.21
CA LEU A 5 -13.86 -4.80 24.98
C LEU A 5 -14.04 -6.16 25.66
N ASN A 6 -13.39 -7.18 25.13
CA ASN A 6 -13.23 -8.45 25.84
C ASN A 6 -11.95 -8.40 26.68
N SER A 7 -11.80 -9.34 27.61
CA SER A 7 -10.66 -9.38 28.54
C SER A 7 -9.30 -9.46 27.81
N GLU A 8 -9.24 -10.18 26.68
CA GLU A 8 -8.01 -10.28 25.89
C GLU A 8 -7.57 -8.93 25.31
N LEU A 9 -8.50 -8.13 24.80
CA LEU A 9 -8.20 -6.80 24.26
C LEU A 9 -7.82 -5.82 25.37
N GLU A 10 -8.44 -5.93 26.55
CA GLU A 10 -8.08 -5.13 27.72
C GLU A 10 -6.65 -5.42 28.18
N GLU A 11 -6.26 -6.69 28.29
CA GLU A 11 -4.89 -7.10 28.60
C GLU A 11 -3.88 -6.60 27.57
N LEU A 12 -4.22 -6.70 26.28
CA LEU A 12 -3.35 -6.20 25.21
C LEU A 12 -3.16 -4.69 25.31
N ILE A 13 -4.22 -3.92 25.53
CA ILE A 13 -4.13 -2.47 25.70
C ILE A 13 -3.29 -2.13 26.93
N GLN A 14 -3.50 -2.84 28.06
CA GLN A 14 -2.71 -2.64 29.26
C GLN A 14 -1.23 -2.89 29.01
N SER A 15 -0.87 -3.96 28.29
CA SER A 15 0.52 -4.25 27.92
C SER A 15 1.16 -3.12 27.11
N GLN A 16 0.38 -2.42 26.28
CA GLN A 16 0.88 -1.28 25.50
C GLN A 16 1.04 -0.03 26.38
N LEU A 17 0.16 0.18 27.35
CA LEU A 17 0.31 1.28 28.32
C LEU A 17 1.53 1.08 29.22
N ASP A 18 1.77 -0.16 29.65
CA ASP A 18 2.90 -0.52 30.51
C ASP A 18 4.26 -0.27 29.83
N THR A 19 4.30 -0.20 28.49
CA THR A 19 5.51 0.20 27.75
C THR A 19 5.90 1.66 27.95
N GLY A 20 4.99 2.50 28.47
CA GLY A 20 5.15 3.94 28.58
C GLY A 20 5.06 4.70 27.24
N LYS A 21 4.82 4.00 26.12
CA LYS A 21 4.72 4.62 24.79
C LYS A 21 3.42 5.40 24.57
N TYR A 22 2.37 5.08 25.31
CA TYR A 22 1.05 5.66 25.15
C TYR A 22 0.53 6.19 26.48
N GLU A 23 -0.09 7.37 26.46
CA GLU A 23 -0.57 8.05 27.66
C GLU A 23 -1.88 7.47 28.21
N ASN A 24 -2.71 6.90 27.33
CA ASN A 24 -4.03 6.38 27.69
C ASN A 24 -4.54 5.38 26.64
N VAL A 25 -5.62 4.68 27.00
CA VAL A 25 -6.31 3.69 26.15
C VAL A 25 -6.72 4.31 24.81
N GLU A 26 -7.18 5.56 24.81
CA GLU A 26 -7.64 6.23 23.60
C GLU A 26 -6.51 6.42 22.58
N ALA A 27 -5.30 6.75 23.03
CA ALA A 27 -4.13 6.87 22.17
C ALA A 27 -3.78 5.53 21.49
N VAL A 28 -3.84 4.42 22.24
CA VAL A 28 -3.62 3.07 21.71
C VAL A 28 -4.67 2.73 20.65
N LEU A 29 -5.95 2.99 20.93
CA LEU A 29 -7.05 2.71 20.02
C LEU A 29 -6.99 3.57 18.76
N ARG A 30 -6.66 4.87 18.89
CA ARG A 30 -6.47 5.78 17.75
C ARG A 30 -5.38 5.27 16.82
N GLU A 31 -4.25 4.86 17.39
CA GLU A 31 -3.14 4.31 16.61
C GLU A 31 -3.51 2.98 15.94
N ALA A 32 -4.19 2.08 16.65
CA ALA A 32 -4.66 0.82 16.08
C ALA A 32 -5.61 1.04 14.89
N LEU A 33 -6.56 1.97 15.02
CA LEU A 33 -7.51 2.33 13.95
C LEU A 33 -6.81 3.02 12.78
N ARG A 34 -5.83 3.90 13.05
CA ARG A 34 -5.00 4.53 12.01
C ARG A 34 -4.25 3.46 11.20
N LEU A 35 -3.55 2.55 11.88
CA LEU A 35 -2.81 1.46 11.25
C LEU A 35 -3.71 0.47 10.50
N LEU A 36 -4.94 0.26 10.97
CA LEU A 36 -5.94 -0.54 10.25
C LEU A 36 -6.38 0.17 8.96
N SER A 37 -6.69 1.46 9.04
CA SER A 37 -7.08 2.28 7.89
C SER A 37 -5.97 2.30 6.83
N GLU A 38 -4.72 2.51 7.25
CA GLU A 38 -3.57 2.50 6.33
C GLU A 38 -3.36 1.15 5.66
N ARG A 39 -3.49 0.04 6.41
CA ARG A 39 -3.42 -1.31 5.83
C ARG A 39 -4.51 -1.53 4.78
N ASN A 40 -5.74 -1.10 5.06
CA ASN A 40 -6.85 -1.21 4.12
C ASN A 40 -6.62 -0.34 2.88
N ASN A 41 -6.12 0.88 3.05
CA ASN A 41 -5.79 1.76 1.94
C ASN A 41 -4.69 1.17 1.04
N ARG A 42 -3.63 0.59 1.63
CA ARG A 42 -2.58 -0.10 0.86
C ARG A 42 -3.14 -1.26 0.02
N ARG A 43 -4.05 -2.06 0.59
CA ARG A 43 -4.73 -3.15 -0.15
C ARG A 43 -5.55 -2.61 -1.31
N LEU A 44 -6.27 -1.51 -1.11
CA LEU A 44 -7.07 -0.87 -2.16
C LEU A 44 -6.17 -0.37 -3.31
N VAL A 45 -5.07 0.32 -2.97
CA VAL A 45 -4.11 0.81 -3.97
C VAL A 45 -3.48 -0.35 -4.73
N ALA A 46 -3.04 -1.41 -4.05
CA ALA A 46 -2.47 -2.59 -4.70
C ALA A 46 -3.46 -3.25 -5.67
N SER A 47 -4.73 -3.37 -5.28
CA SER A 47 -5.79 -3.89 -6.15
C SER A 47 -6.00 -3.01 -7.39
N ARG A 48 -6.01 -1.67 -7.22
CA ARG A 48 -6.12 -0.73 -8.34
C ARG A 48 -4.94 -0.84 -9.30
N VAL A 49 -3.71 -0.90 -8.78
CA VAL A 49 -2.50 -1.07 -9.59
C VAL A 49 -2.57 -2.37 -10.39
N LYS A 50 -2.95 -3.48 -9.74
CA LYS A 50 -3.12 -4.77 -10.42
C LYS A 50 -4.14 -4.67 -11.56
N ASN A 51 -5.30 -4.06 -11.30
CA ASN A 51 -6.33 -3.89 -12.32
C ASN A 51 -5.89 -3.01 -13.50
N LEU A 52 -5.15 -1.94 -13.24
CA LEU A 52 -4.58 -1.09 -14.29
C LEU A 52 -3.56 -1.85 -15.14
N PHE A 53 -2.72 -2.66 -14.50
CA PHE A 53 -1.74 -3.49 -15.21
C PHE A 53 -2.42 -4.52 -16.11
N GLU A 54 -3.40 -5.26 -15.58
CA GLU A 54 -4.22 -6.22 -16.35
C GLU A 54 -4.89 -5.55 -17.56
N LYS A 55 -5.49 -4.37 -17.36
CA LYS A 55 -6.14 -3.61 -18.44
C LYS A 55 -5.14 -3.16 -19.50
N THR A 56 -3.95 -2.72 -19.09
CA THR A 56 -2.91 -2.26 -20.01
C THR A 56 -2.37 -3.41 -20.84
N GLN A 57 -2.11 -4.56 -20.22
CA GLN A 57 -1.65 -5.77 -20.92
C GLN A 57 -2.70 -6.35 -21.88
N ALA A 58 -3.98 -6.07 -21.66
CA ALA A 58 -5.05 -6.44 -22.58
C ALA A 58 -5.15 -5.53 -23.80
N ILE A 59 -4.43 -4.39 -23.85
CA ILE A 59 -4.45 -3.48 -25.00
C ILE A 59 -3.67 -4.14 -26.16
N LEU A 60 -4.37 -4.35 -27.28
CA LEU A 60 -3.77 -4.85 -28.51
C LEU A 60 -2.67 -3.89 -29.00
N GLY A 61 -1.48 -4.43 -29.28
CA GLY A 61 -0.32 -3.65 -29.73
C GLY A 61 0.65 -3.23 -28.62
N VAL A 62 0.34 -3.50 -27.35
CA VAL A 62 1.37 -3.54 -26.29
C VAL A 62 2.18 -4.81 -26.52
N GLN A 63 3.25 -4.69 -27.31
CA GLN A 63 4.21 -5.76 -27.58
C GLN A 63 5.37 -5.67 -26.60
N GLU A 64 6.11 -6.76 -26.47
CA GLU A 64 7.39 -6.75 -25.76
C GLU A 64 8.36 -5.86 -26.56
N ILE A 65 8.88 -4.81 -25.92
CA ILE A 65 9.90 -3.95 -26.54
C ILE A 65 11.24 -4.69 -26.41
N THR A 66 11.88 -4.98 -27.54
CA THR A 66 13.17 -5.66 -27.58
C THR A 66 14.32 -4.70 -27.27
N GLU A 67 15.44 -5.25 -26.78
CA GLU A 67 16.67 -4.46 -26.54
C GLU A 67 17.18 -3.83 -27.84
N GLU A 68 17.00 -4.51 -28.98
CA GLU A 68 17.35 -4.00 -30.31
C GLU A 68 16.53 -2.78 -30.72
N GLU A 69 15.21 -2.79 -30.47
CA GLU A 69 14.33 -1.64 -30.72
C GLU A 69 14.69 -0.45 -29.82
N ILE A 70 15.02 -0.71 -28.54
CA ILE A 70 15.49 0.32 -27.61
C ILE A 70 16.80 0.93 -28.08
N ALA A 71 17.76 0.10 -28.50
CA ALA A 71 19.06 0.57 -29.00
C ALA A 71 18.90 1.43 -30.26
N ALA A 72 18.06 1.01 -31.20
CA ALA A 72 17.79 1.76 -32.42
C ALA A 72 17.19 3.14 -32.13
N GLU A 73 16.23 3.23 -31.20
CA GLU A 73 15.59 4.49 -30.79
C GLU A 73 16.60 5.44 -30.11
N ILE A 74 17.46 4.91 -29.22
CA ILE A 74 18.51 5.70 -28.56
C ILE A 74 19.51 6.26 -29.58
N GLU A 75 19.88 5.48 -30.59
CA GLU A 75 20.78 5.96 -31.65
C GLU A 75 20.12 7.02 -32.54
N ALA A 76 18.84 6.86 -32.89
CA ALA A 76 18.07 7.87 -33.63
C ALA A 76 18.05 9.21 -32.86
N TYR A 77 17.74 9.18 -31.56
CA TYR A 77 17.80 10.36 -30.69
C TYR A 77 19.18 11.03 -30.67
N ARG A 78 20.26 10.24 -30.66
CA ARG A 78 21.64 10.78 -30.69
C ARG A 78 22.02 11.40 -32.02
N ARG A 79 21.41 10.94 -33.12
CA ARG A 79 21.57 11.53 -34.46
C ARG A 79 20.71 12.78 -34.67
N GLY A 80 19.77 13.08 -33.75
CA GLY A 80 18.85 14.20 -33.85
C GLY A 80 17.70 13.97 -34.82
N GLU A 81 17.35 12.70 -35.06
CA GLU A 81 16.16 12.26 -35.80
C GLU A 81 14.92 12.24 -34.89
#